data_AF-A0A351BJJ2-F1
#
_entry.id   AF-A0A351BJJ2-F1
#
_cell.length_a   1.000
_cell.length_b   1.000
_cell.length_c   1.000
_cell.angle_alpha   90.00
_cell.angle_beta   90.00
_cell.angle_gamma   90.00
#
_symmetry.space_group_name_H-M   'P 1'
#
loop_
_entity.id
_entity.type
_entity.pdbx_description
1 polymer ?
#
loop_
_entity_poly.entity_id
_entity_poly.type
_entity_poly.pdbx_seq_one_letter_code
_entity_poly.pdbx_strand_id
1 'polypeptide(L)'
;MSGFENYRRELHDLDHEINHYAAICGVDPTDPAAVRACLGDVHTEWAEDKARQSLRGLLLLRTRLETEMLEQGLLPERLGKS
;
A
#
# COMPACT_ATOMS: atom_id res chain seq x y z
N MET A 1 17.74 19.70 2.48
CA MET A 1 16.35 19.20 2.39
C MET A 1 16.24 18.03 3.33
N SER A 2 15.38 18.10 4.34
CA SER A 2 15.30 17.09 5.40
C SER A 2 14.53 15.85 4.93
N GLY A 3 15.02 14.64 5.21
CA GLY A 3 14.34 13.38 4.86
C GLY A 3 12.89 13.28 5.36
N PHE A 4 12.51 14.07 6.38
CA PHE A 4 11.15 14.16 6.91
C PHE A 4 10.08 14.62 5.91
N GLU A 5 10.39 15.60 5.06
CA GLU A 5 9.47 16.05 4.00
C GLU A 5 9.30 14.97 2.91
N ASN A 6 10.35 14.17 2.69
CA ASN A 6 10.28 13.06 1.75
C ASN A 6 9.40 11.93 2.28
N TYR A 7 9.52 11.54 3.55
CA TYR A 7 8.70 10.45 4.13
C TYR A 7 7.20 10.69 3.99
N ARG A 8 6.71 11.90 4.32
CA ARG A 8 5.28 12.21 4.20
C ARG A 8 4.80 12.16 2.76
N ARG A 9 5.60 12.68 1.83
CA ARG A 9 5.28 12.68 0.40
C ARG A 9 5.31 11.27 -0.17
N GLU A 10 6.36 10.50 0.14
CA GLU A 10 6.50 9.10 -0.29
C GLU A 10 5.35 8.24 0.24
N LEU A 11 4.93 8.45 1.49
CA LEU A 11 3.77 7.75 2.06
C LEU A 11 2.48 8.10 1.32
N HIS A 12 2.26 9.39 1.01
CA HIS A 12 1.10 9.84 0.25
C HIS A 12 1.09 9.27 -1.18
N ASP A 13 2.24 9.29 -1.86
CA ASP A 13 2.37 8.75 -3.23
C ASP A 13 2.13 7.23 -3.23
N LEU A 14 2.60 6.50 -2.20
CA LEU A 14 2.27 5.09 -2.01
C LEU A 14 0.78 4.86 -1.78
N ASP A 15 0.13 5.67 -0.93
CA ASP A 15 -1.31 5.55 -0.65
C ASP A 15 -2.14 5.78 -1.92
N HIS A 16 -1.75 6.72 -2.77
CA HIS A 16 -2.38 6.95 -4.07
C HIS A 16 -2.31 5.71 -4.98
N GLU A 17 -1.12 5.12 -5.13
CA GLU A 17 -0.93 3.93 -5.95
C GLU A 17 -1.63 2.70 -5.37
N ILE A 18 -1.65 2.54 -4.04
CA ILE A 18 -2.39 1.48 -3.36
C ILE A 18 -3.87 1.59 -3.66
N ASN A 19 -4.45 2.79 -3.55
CA ASN A 19 -5.86 3.01 -3.88
C ASN A 19 -6.16 2.69 -5.35
N HIS A 20 -5.26 3.06 -6.26
CA HIS A 20 -5.41 2.74 -7.69
C HIS A 20 -5.48 1.23 -7.94
N TYR A 21 -4.52 0.45 -7.43
CA TYR A 21 -4.50 -1.00 -7.65
C TYR A 21 -5.56 -1.74 -6.84
N ALA A 22 -5.92 -1.24 -5.65
CA ALA A 22 -7.02 -1.79 -4.86
C ALA A 22 -8.36 -1.64 -5.59
N ALA A 23 -8.59 -0.51 -6.26
CA ALA A 23 -9.76 -0.30 -7.11
C ALA A 23 -9.80 -1.27 -8.30
N ILE A 24 -8.65 -1.53 -8.96
CA ILE A 24 -8.56 -2.54 -10.04
C ILE A 24 -8.88 -3.94 -9.50
N CYS A 25 -8.42 -4.26 -8.29
CA CYS A 25 -8.68 -5.55 -7.65
C CYS A 25 -10.09 -5.65 -7.02
N GLY A 26 -10.85 -4.55 -6.99
CA GLY A 26 -12.17 -4.49 -6.35
C GLY A 26 -12.14 -4.68 -4.82
N VAL A 27 -11.06 -4.27 -4.16
CA VAL A 27 -10.86 -4.45 -2.72
C VAL A 27 -10.73 -3.12 -1.99
N ASP A 28 -11.25 -3.03 -0.77
CA ASP A 28 -10.97 -1.91 0.14
C ASP A 28 -9.59 -2.13 0.79
N PRO A 29 -8.59 -1.28 0.52
CA PRO A 29 -7.25 -1.46 1.06
C PRO A 29 -7.18 -1.20 2.58
N THR A 30 -8.23 -0.62 3.18
CA THR A 30 -8.33 -0.40 4.63
C THR A 30 -8.90 -1.60 5.40
N ASP A 31 -9.41 -2.63 4.70
CA ASP A 31 -9.87 -3.89 5.29
C ASP A 31 -8.79 -4.99 5.13
N PRO A 32 -8.04 -5.33 6.20
CA PRO A 32 -6.98 -6.33 6.12
C PRO A 32 -7.49 -7.74 5.77
N ALA A 33 -8.75 -8.07 6.11
CA ALA A 33 -9.31 -9.38 5.79
C ALA A 33 -9.62 -9.48 4.29
N ALA A 34 -10.25 -8.44 3.73
CA ALA A 34 -10.53 -8.36 2.29
C ALA A 34 -9.23 -8.36 1.47
N VAL A 35 -8.22 -7.58 1.89
CA VAL A 35 -6.90 -7.56 1.24
C VAL A 35 -6.24 -8.94 1.27
N ARG A 36 -6.24 -9.65 2.41
CA ARG A 36 -5.66 -10.99 2.49
C ARG A 36 -6.36 -11.98 1.56
N ALA A 37 -7.70 -11.93 1.47
CA ALA A 37 -8.46 -12.77 0.55
C ALA A 37 -8.10 -12.45 -0.91
N CYS A 38 -8.10 -11.17 -1.27
CA CYS A 38 -7.73 -10.69 -2.60
C CYS A 38 -6.31 -11.12 -3.02
N LEU A 39 -5.34 -11.07 -2.11
CA LEU A 39 -3.95 -11.41 -2.41
C LEU A 39 -3.68 -12.93 -2.37
N GLY A 40 -4.56 -13.71 -1.74
CA GLY A 40 -4.48 -15.18 -1.67
C GLY A 40 -5.07 -15.89 -2.88
N ASP A 41 -5.90 -15.20 -3.66
CA ASP A 41 -6.56 -15.74 -4.85
C ASP A 41 -5.65 -15.57 -6.09
N VAL A 42 -4.70 -16.49 -6.23
CA VAL A 42 -3.72 -16.48 -7.34
C VAL A 42 -4.31 -17.22 -8.54
N HIS A 43 -4.73 -16.48 -9.56
CA HIS A 43 -5.18 -17.04 -10.83
C HIS A 43 -4.15 -16.73 -11.92
N THR A 44 -3.17 -17.63 -12.06
CA THR A 44 -1.92 -17.51 -12.84
C THR A 44 -2.05 -17.02 -14.29
N GLU A 45 -3.25 -16.87 -14.84
CA GLU A 45 -3.50 -16.48 -16.23
C GLU A 45 -4.26 -15.15 -16.40
N TRP A 46 -4.68 -14.47 -15.33
CA TRP A 46 -5.51 -13.26 -15.47
C TRP A 46 -4.67 -11.98 -15.47
N ALA A 47 -5.07 -11.00 -16.29
CA ALA A 47 -4.43 -9.67 -16.29
C ALA A 47 -4.48 -9.00 -14.90
N GLU A 48 -5.50 -9.35 -14.11
CA GLU A 48 -5.69 -8.92 -12.72
C GLU A 48 -4.61 -9.43 -11.76
N ASP A 49 -3.94 -10.54 -12.06
CA ASP A 49 -2.85 -11.05 -11.21
C ASP A 49 -1.67 -10.08 -11.18
N LYS A 50 -1.43 -9.32 -12.26
CA LYS A 50 -0.43 -8.24 -12.24
C LYS A 50 -0.84 -7.12 -11.29
N ALA A 51 -2.11 -6.74 -11.26
CA ALA A 51 -2.61 -5.72 -10.34
C ALA A 51 -2.53 -6.19 -8.88
N ARG A 52 -2.87 -7.45 -8.59
CA ARG A 52 -2.70 -8.06 -7.26
C ARG A 52 -1.23 -8.11 -6.83
N GLN A 53 -0.32 -8.45 -7.74
CA GLN A 53 1.12 -8.43 -7.48
C GLN A 53 1.63 -7.01 -7.19
N SER A 54 1.23 -6.02 -8.00
CA SER A 54 1.54 -4.61 -7.74
C SER A 54 1.02 -4.15 -6.38
N LEU A 55 -0.25 -4.44 -6.07
CA LEU A 55 -0.88 -4.10 -4.79
C LEU A 55 -0.11 -4.72 -3.61
N ARG A 56 0.28 -5.99 -3.71
CA ARG A 56 1.10 -6.67 -2.70
C ARG A 56 2.45 -5.99 -2.51
N GLY A 57 3.12 -5.63 -3.60
CA GLY A 57 4.39 -4.92 -3.56
C GLY A 57 4.28 -3.57 -2.88
N LEU A 58 3.26 -2.78 -3.24
CA LEU A 58 3.02 -1.46 -2.67
C LEU A 58 2.68 -1.51 -1.18
N LEU A 59 1.83 -2.45 -0.75
CA LEU A 59 1.51 -2.65 0.66
C LEU A 59 2.76 -3.00 1.50
N LEU A 60 3.65 -3.82 0.95
CA LEU A 60 4.93 -4.15 1.59
C LEU A 60 5.85 -2.93 1.67
N LEU A 61 5.95 -2.15 0.59
CA LEU A 61 6.74 -0.91 0.56
C LEU A 61 6.22 0.11 1.58
N ARG A 62 4.90 0.31 1.65
CA ARG A 62 4.25 1.18 2.65
C ARG A 62 4.59 0.73 4.07
N THR A 63 4.44 -0.56 4.36
CA THR A 63 4.77 -1.13 5.69
C THR A 63 6.24 -0.88 6.06
N ARG A 64 7.16 -1.03 5.09
CA ARG A 64 8.58 -0.72 5.29
C ARG A 64 8.79 0.76 5.59
N LEU A 65 8.19 1.65 4.81
CA LEU A 65 8.29 3.09 5.00
C LEU A 65 7.75 3.51 6.38
N GLU A 66 6.61 2.97 6.79
CA GLU A 66 6.03 3.19 8.13
C GLU A 66 6.98 2.73 9.25
N THR A 67 7.67 1.61 9.05
CA THR A 67 8.67 1.10 9.99
C THR A 67 9.85 2.07 10.09
N GLU A 68 10.40 2.51 8.96
CA GLU A 68 11.51 3.47 8.91
C GLU A 68 11.13 4.84 9.53
N MET A 69 9.87 5.27 9.34
CA MET A 69 9.32 6.47 9.98
C MET A 69 9.26 6.31 11.51
N LEU A 70 8.76 5.18 12.01
CA LEU A 70 8.68 4.89 13.45
C LEU A 70 10.08 4.82 14.09
N GLU A 71 11.05 4.21 13.42
CA GLU A 71 12.46 4.16 13.86
C GLU A 71 13.08 5.55 14.01
N GLN A 72 12.59 6.53 13.26
CA GLN A 72 12.99 7.94 13.33
C GLN A 72 12.11 8.78 14.26
N GLY A 73 11.17 8.17 14.98
CA GLY A 73 10.27 8.86 15.91
C GLY A 73 9.10 9.60 15.24
N LEU A 74 8.80 9.27 13.97
CA LEU A 74 7.67 9.83 13.23
C LEU A 74 6.43 8.93 13.36
N LEU A 75 5.25 9.55 13.27
CA LEU A 75 3.98 8.83 13.25
C LEU A 75 3.43 8.80 11.82
N PRO A 76 3.39 7.63 11.17
CA PRO A 76 2.78 7.51 9.85
C PRO A 76 1.27 7.73 9.91
N GLU A 77 0.72 8.30 8.83
CA GLU A 77 -0.73 8.49 8.68
C GLU A 77 -1.40 7.15 8.33
N ARG A 78 -2.69 7.01 8.67
CA ARG A 78 -3.44 5.79 8.36
C ARG A 78 -3.90 5.82 6.91
N LEU A 79 -3.73 4.70 6.22
CA LEU A 79 -4.28 4.47 4.88
C LEU A 79 -5.79 4.77 4.86
N GLY A 80 -6.23 5.50 3.83
CA GLY A 80 -7.64 5.89 3.66
C GLY A 80 -8.06 7.18 4.38
N LYS A 81 -7.14 7.86 5.07
CA LYS A 81 -7.32 9.26 5.48
C LYS A 81 -6.73 10.18 4.41
N SER A 82 -7.48 10.42 3.34
CA SER A 82 -7.18 11.50 2.39
C SER A 82 -7.92 12.78 2.77
#